data_AF-A0AA92YW10-F1
#
_entry.id   AF-A0AA92YW10-F1
#
_cell.length_a   1.000
_cell.length_b   1.000
_cell.length_c   1.000
_cell.angle_alpha   90.00
_cell.angle_beta   90.00
_cell.angle_gamma   90.00
#
_symmetry.space_group_name_H-M   'P 1'
#
loop_
_entity.id
_entity.type
_entity.pdbx_description
1 polymer ?
#
loop_
_entity_poly.entity_id
_entity_poly.type
_entity_poly.pdbx_seq_one_letter_code
_entity_poly.pdbx_strand_id
1 'polypeptide(L)'
;MKELLTRSLSGFLYISILLISIFTHKYTFIGVFFVFGIICIYEFQKLIHLKKAWLYFIFIGFFLLFHTPNFSTPYTVTLVVLGLTIITQLFLVRDLITIRIIPMFEKRKYFTSIFYLITSIV
;
A
#
# COMPACT_ATOMS: atom_id res chain seq x y z
N MET A 1 -18.81 17.29 20.79
CA MET A 1 -19.51 17.12 19.49
C MET A 1 -18.76 17.67 18.28
N LYS A 2 -17.82 18.63 18.43
CA LYS A 2 -16.99 19.13 17.31
C LYS A 2 -16.21 18.02 16.58
N GLU A 3 -15.77 16.98 17.28
CA GLU A 3 -14.97 15.91 16.66
C GLU A 3 -15.75 15.03 15.67
N LEU A 4 -17.06 14.81 15.89
CA LEU A 4 -17.88 14.07 14.93
C LEU A 4 -18.03 14.83 13.62
N LEU A 5 -18.18 16.15 13.70
CA LEU A 5 -18.31 17.01 12.53
C LEU A 5 -16.98 17.08 11.77
N THR A 6 -15.85 17.26 12.46
CA THR A 6 -14.51 17.25 11.84
C THR A 6 -14.19 15.89 11.21
N ARG A 7 -14.55 14.77 11.86
CA ARG A 7 -14.32 13.41 11.34
C ARG A 7 -15.20 13.08 10.13
N SER A 8 -16.45 13.54 10.13
CA SER A 8 -17.34 13.36 8.99
C SER A 8 -16.87 14.18 7.78
N LEU A 9 -16.44 15.41 8.03
CA LEU A 9 -15.99 16.33 6.98
C LEU A 9 -14.67 15.86 6.35
N SER A 10 -13.72 15.34 7.13
CA SER A 10 -12.51 14.73 6.58
C SER A 10 -12.80 13.46 5.78
N GLY A 11 -13.69 12.59 6.26
CA GLY A 11 -14.15 11.42 5.51
C GLY A 11 -14.80 11.79 4.18
N PHE A 12 -15.68 12.80 4.19
CA PHE A 12 -16.33 13.32 2.99
C PHE A 12 -15.29 13.85 1.99
N LEU A 13 -14.32 14.65 2.44
CA LEU A 13 -13.26 15.18 1.58
C LEU A 13 -12.47 14.05 0.88
N TYR A 14 -12.08 12.99 1.60
CA TYR A 14 -11.38 11.86 0.99
C TYR A 14 -12.20 11.17 -0.10
N ILE A 15 -13.49 10.93 0.17
CA ILE A 15 -14.41 10.28 -0.78
C ILE A 15 -14.63 11.18 -2.01
N SER A 16 -14.81 12.49 -1.80
CA SER A 16 -14.97 13.45 -2.90
C SER A 16 -13.74 13.48 -3.80
N ILE A 17 -12.52 13.50 -3.23
CA ILE A 17 -11.28 13.47 -4.01
C ILE A 17 -11.19 12.21 -4.86
N LEU A 18 -11.52 11.04 -4.30
CA LEU A 18 -11.50 9.78 -5.04
C LEU A 18 -12.55 9.76 -6.17
N LEU A 19 -13.77 10.22 -5.90
CA LEU A 19 -14.84 10.31 -6.90
C LEU A 19 -14.50 11.31 -8.02
N ILE A 20 -13.96 12.48 -7.70
CA ILE A 20 -13.58 13.45 -8.73
C ILE A 20 -12.44 12.87 -9.60
N SER A 21 -11.53 12.14 -8.97
CA SER A 21 -10.39 11.53 -9.66
C SER A 21 -10.82 10.45 -10.65
N ILE A 22 -11.82 9.62 -10.31
CA ILE A 22 -12.32 8.58 -11.23
C ILE A 22 -13.08 9.17 -12.43
N PHE A 23 -13.79 10.28 -12.24
CA PHE A 23 -14.54 10.94 -13.32
C PHE A 23 -13.68 11.79 -14.25
N THR A 24 -12.51 12.25 -13.78
CA THR A 24 -11.67 13.17 -14.57
C THR A 24 -10.87 12.43 -15.65
N HIS A 25 -9.97 11.53 -15.25
CA HIS A 25 -9.10 10.83 -16.19
C HIS A 25 -8.38 9.66 -15.50
N LYS A 26 -8.06 8.59 -16.25
CA LYS A 26 -7.33 7.41 -15.74
C LYS A 26 -6.00 7.80 -15.06
N TYR A 27 -5.26 8.75 -15.62
CA TYR A 27 -3.99 9.21 -15.06
C TYR A 27 -4.16 10.02 -13.76
N THR A 28 -5.26 10.76 -13.60
CA THR A 28 -5.57 11.49 -12.37
C THR A 28 -5.84 10.52 -11.22
N PHE A 29 -6.61 9.47 -11.50
CA PHE A 29 -6.88 8.39 -10.55
C PHE A 29 -5.58 7.72 -10.08
N ILE A 30 -4.71 7.39 -11.03
CA ILE A 30 -3.36 6.85 -10.75
C ILE A 30 -2.54 7.81 -9.88
N GLY A 31 -2.55 9.10 -10.20
CA GLY A 31 -1.78 10.11 -9.46
C GLY A 31 -2.23 10.24 -8.01
N VAL A 32 -3.54 10.19 -7.76
CA VAL A 32 -4.09 10.22 -6.40
C VAL A 32 -3.67 8.99 -5.60
N PHE A 33 -3.75 7.79 -6.19
CA PHE A 33 -3.27 6.56 -5.56
C PHE A 33 -1.76 6.56 -5.29
N PHE A 34 -0.98 7.17 -6.18
CA PHE A 34 0.46 7.34 -5.99
C PHE A 34 0.77 8.20 -4.76
N VAL A 35 0.11 9.35 -4.61
CA VAL A 35 0.28 10.24 -3.45
C VAL A 35 -0.14 9.53 -2.16
N PHE A 36 -1.31 8.89 -2.16
CA PHE A 36 -1.77 8.12 -1.00
C PHE A 36 -0.82 6.98 -0.67
N GLY A 37 -0.28 6.28 -1.66
CA GLY A 37 0.68 5.21 -1.45
C GLY A 37 1.97 5.67 -0.77
N ILE A 38 2.49 6.83 -1.14
CA ILE A 38 3.65 7.44 -0.46
C ILE A 38 3.33 7.73 1.01
N ILE A 39 2.16 8.31 1.28
CA ILE A 39 1.71 8.61 2.65
C ILE A 39 1.58 7.31 3.46
N CYS A 40 0.97 6.27 2.89
CA CYS A 40 0.85 4.96 3.52
C CYS A 40 2.22 4.36 3.87
N ILE A 41 3.21 4.44 2.96
CA ILE A 41 4.57 3.94 3.22
C ILE A 41 5.23 4.72 4.35
N TYR A 42 5.06 6.03 4.39
CA TYR A 42 5.60 6.89 5.44
C TYR A 42 5.06 6.51 6.82
N GLU A 43 3.74 6.42 6.95
CA GLU A 43 3.10 6.04 8.21
C GLU A 43 3.43 4.61 8.61
N PHE A 44 3.44 3.68 7.64
CA PHE A 44 3.78 2.29 7.90
C PHE A 44 5.22 2.16 8.41
N GLN A 45 6.20 2.79 7.75
CA GLN A 45 7.60 2.81 8.21
C GLN A 45 7.76 3.33 9.63
N LYS A 46 7.00 4.38 9.99
CA LYS A 46 6.97 4.92 11.35
C LYS A 46 6.43 3.88 12.33
N LEU A 47 5.38 3.15 11.96
CA LEU A 47 4.73 2.14 12.80
C LEU A 47 5.62 0.91 13.04
N ILE A 48 6.37 0.46 12.03
CA ILE A 48 7.33 -0.66 12.15
C ILE A 48 8.72 -0.22 12.64
N HIS A 49 8.90 1.06 13.01
CA HIS A 49 10.19 1.66 13.41
C HIS A 49 11.33 1.42 12.41
N LEU A 50 11.04 1.44 11.10
CA LEU A 50 12.00 1.16 10.04
C LEU A 50 12.24 2.42 9.20
N LYS A 51 13.35 3.12 9.46
CA LYS A 51 13.70 4.39 8.78
C LYS A 51 14.53 4.14 7.52
N LYS A 52 13.98 3.48 6.51
CA LYS A 52 14.74 3.21 5.26
C LYS A 52 14.02 3.72 4.02
N ALA A 53 14.69 4.67 3.35
CA ALA A 53 14.23 5.27 2.10
C ALA A 53 14.09 4.27 0.93
N TRP A 54 14.73 3.09 1.04
CA TRP A 54 14.70 2.03 0.03
C TRP A 54 13.29 1.56 -0.35
N LEU A 55 12.34 1.59 0.59
CA LEU A 55 10.95 1.18 0.35
C LEU A 55 10.21 2.11 -0.63
N TYR A 56 10.55 3.40 -0.66
CA TYR A 56 9.97 4.33 -1.63
C TYR A 56 10.43 4.02 -3.06
N PHE A 57 11.71 3.65 -3.24
CA PHE A 57 12.22 3.23 -4.54
C PHE A 57 11.53 1.95 -5.04
N ILE A 58 11.32 0.97 -4.16
CA ILE A 58 10.58 -0.26 -4.50
C ILE A 58 9.14 0.06 -4.89
N PHE A 59 8.47 0.94 -4.15
CA PHE A 59 7.11 1.37 -4.48
C PHE A 59 7.02 2.03 -5.85
N ILE A 60 7.90 2.99 -6.13
CA ILE A 60 7.96 3.66 -7.43
C ILE A 60 8.22 2.65 -8.56
N GLY A 61 9.13 1.69 -8.34
CA GLY A 61 9.43 0.64 -9.31
C GLY A 61 8.23 -0.27 -9.60
N PHE A 62 7.54 -0.76 -8.56
CA PHE A 62 6.31 -1.55 -8.72
C PHE A 62 5.20 -0.73 -9.39
N PHE A 63 5.01 0.51 -8.96
CA PHE A 63 3.98 1.39 -9.51
C PHE A 63 4.16 1.63 -11.00
N LEU A 64 5.40 1.94 -11.44
CA LEU A 64 5.76 2.07 -12.85
C LEU A 64 5.55 0.76 -13.62
N LEU A 65 5.95 -0.38 -13.05
CA LEU A 65 5.87 -1.68 -13.72
C LEU A 65 4.42 -2.06 -14.05
N PHE A 66 3.47 -1.78 -13.15
CA PHE A 66 2.05 -2.12 -13.36
C PHE A 66 1.24 -1.05 -14.10
N HIS A 67 1.63 0.22 -14.03
CA HIS A 67 0.86 1.33 -14.63
C HIS A 67 1.40 1.85 -15.95
N THR A 68 2.62 1.47 -16.36
CA THR A 68 3.18 1.89 -17.64
C THR A 68 2.57 1.08 -18.79
N PRO A 69 1.91 1.71 -19.78
CA PRO A 69 1.24 1.00 -20.87
C PRO A 69 2.20 0.23 -21.80
N ASN A 70 3.49 0.56 -21.77
CA ASN A 70 4.51 -0.06 -22.62
C ASN A 70 5.10 -1.34 -22.00
N PHE A 71 4.94 -1.54 -20.68
CA PHE A 71 5.34 -2.75 -19.99
C PHE A 71 4.10 -3.61 -19.81
N SER A 72 3.74 -4.38 -20.83
CA SER A 72 2.72 -5.42 -20.69
C SER A 72 3.24 -6.47 -19.71
N THR A 73 2.87 -6.33 -18.44
CA THR A 73 3.25 -7.30 -17.40
C THR A 73 2.62 -8.65 -17.75
N PRO A 74 3.43 -9.70 -17.91
CA PRO A 74 2.87 -11.01 -18.25
C PRO A 74 2.00 -11.50 -17.10
N TYR A 75 0.85 -12.10 -17.44
CA TYR A 75 -0.13 -12.62 -16.48
C TYR A 75 0.51 -13.52 -15.41
N THR A 76 1.55 -14.29 -15.77
CA THR A 76 2.31 -15.15 -14.87
C THR A 76 2.96 -14.38 -13.73
N VAL A 77 3.54 -13.21 -14.00
CA VAL A 77 4.22 -12.40 -12.98
C VAL A 77 3.19 -11.85 -11.99
N THR A 78 2.06 -11.36 -12.49
CA THR A 78 0.95 -10.89 -11.63
C THR A 78 0.43 -11.99 -10.72
N LEU A 79 0.26 -13.22 -11.25
CA LEU A 79 -0.18 -14.37 -10.45
C LEU A 79 0.84 -14.77 -9.37
N VAL A 80 2.13 -14.71 -9.68
CA VAL A 80 3.19 -15.01 -8.70
C VAL A 80 3.20 -13.97 -7.57
N VAL A 81 3.11 -12.68 -7.93
CA VAL A 81 3.04 -11.57 -6.94
C VAL A 81 1.79 -11.70 -6.06
N LEU A 82 0.66 -12.06 -6.65
CA LEU A 82 -0.60 -12.30 -5.92
C LEU A 82 -0.45 -13.48 -4.95
N GLY A 83 0.13 -14.60 -5.40
CA GLY A 83 0.37 -15.76 -4.55
C GLY A 83 1.26 -15.44 -3.35
N LEU A 84 2.35 -14.71 -3.57
CA LEU A 84 3.22 -14.21 -2.50
C LEU A 84 2.46 -13.30 -1.52
N THR A 85 1.65 -12.38 -2.03
CA THR A 85 0.83 -11.47 -1.22
C THR A 85 -0.13 -12.24 -0.32
N ILE A 86 -0.86 -13.23 -0.85
CA ILE A 86 -1.77 -14.07 -0.07
C ILE A 86 -1.03 -14.85 1.02
N ILE A 87 0.11 -15.45 0.68
CA ILE A 87 0.95 -16.18 1.64
C ILE A 87 1.37 -15.26 2.79
N THR A 88 1.78 -14.02 2.49
CA THR A 88 2.17 -13.06 3.53
C THR A 88 1.01 -12.66 4.42
N GLN A 89 -0.17 -12.42 3.85
CA GLN A 89 -1.38 -12.08 4.60
C GLN A 89 -1.80 -13.22 5.53
N LEU A 90 -1.79 -14.47 5.05
CA LEU A 90 -2.09 -15.64 5.89
C LEU A 90 -1.08 -15.78 7.04
N PHE A 91 0.21 -15.50 6.78
CA PHE A 91 1.22 -15.49 7.82
C PHE A 91 0.95 -14.40 8.87
N LEU A 92 0.63 -13.18 8.44
CA LEU A 92 0.26 -12.06 9.33
C LEU A 92 -0.98 -12.38 10.17
N VAL A 93 -2.01 -13.00 9.58
CA VAL A 93 -3.22 -13.42 10.31
C VAL A 93 -2.88 -14.47 11.37
N ARG A 94 -2.07 -15.48 11.02
CA ARG A 94 -1.61 -16.50 11.97
C ARG A 94 -0.82 -15.87 13.13
N ASP A 95 0.06 -14.93 12.81
CA ASP A 95 0.88 -14.22 13.80
C ASP A 95 0.01 -13.38 14.73
N LEU A 96 -0.99 -12.67 14.19
CA LEU A 96 -1.95 -11.88 14.96
C LEU A 96 -2.76 -12.72 15.97
N ILE A 97 -3.12 -13.95 15.58
CA ILE A 97 -3.89 -14.88 16.43
C ILE A 97 -3.00 -15.56 17.48
N THR A 98 -1.76 -15.92 17.12
CA THR A 98 -0.90 -16.78 17.96
C THR A 98 0.02 -15.97 18.88
N ILE A 99 0.59 -14.87 18.39
CA ILE A 99 1.68 -14.15 19.06
C ILE A 99 1.27 -12.69 19.25
N ARG A 100 1.07 -12.28 20.52
CA ARG A 100 0.62 -10.92 20.86
C ARG A 100 1.74 -9.86 20.75
N ILE A 101 3.00 -10.29 20.73
CA ILE A 101 4.21 -9.45 20.64
C ILE A 101 5.13 -10.05 19.58
N ILE A 102 5.12 -9.45 18.40
CA ILE A 102 5.87 -9.96 17.23
C ILE A 102 7.34 -9.53 17.38
N PRO A 103 8.32 -10.44 17.55
CA PRO A 103 9.73 -10.09 17.40
C PRO A 103 10.00 -9.81 15.91
N MET A 104 9.80 -8.56 15.51
CA MET A 104 10.01 -8.14 14.13
C MET A 104 11.50 -7.97 13.84
N PHE A 105 12.15 -9.05 13.40
CA PHE A 105 13.46 -8.97 12.75
C PHE A 105 13.39 -8.03 11.53
N GLU A 106 14.42 -7.22 11.32
CA GLU A 106 14.54 -6.26 10.20
C GLU A 106 14.11 -6.88 8.85
N LYS A 107 14.52 -8.12 8.55
CA LYS A 107 14.17 -8.82 7.30
C LYS A 107 12.67 -9.10 7.14
N ARG A 108 11.95 -9.44 8.23
CA ARG A 108 10.50 -9.68 8.20
C ARG A 108 9.74 -8.38 7.95
N LYS A 109 10.20 -7.25 8.52
CA LYS A 109 9.60 -5.93 8.29
C LYS A 109 9.63 -5.51 6.82
N TYR A 110 10.73 -5.78 6.12
CA TYR A 110 10.83 -5.53 4.68
C TYR A 110 9.85 -6.37 3.87
N PHE A 111 9.79 -7.67 4.16
CA PHE A 111 8.92 -8.57 3.45
C PHE A 111 7.45 -8.16 3.60
N THR A 112 7.01 -7.81 4.81
CA THR A 112 5.68 -7.25 5.05
C THR A 112 5.49 -5.92 4.32
N SER A 113 6.42 -4.97 4.40
CA SER A 113 6.26 -3.67 3.71
C SER A 113 6.05 -3.83 2.19
N ILE A 114 6.75 -4.77 1.57
CA ILE A 114 6.69 -4.98 0.12
C ILE A 114 5.45 -5.77 -0.29
N PHE A 115 5.26 -6.96 0.29
CA PHE A 115 4.21 -7.89 -0.14
C PHE A 115 2.86 -7.69 0.54
N TYR A 116 2.78 -6.93 1.63
CA TYR A 116 1.51 -6.59 2.24
C TYR A 116 1.05 -5.18 1.83
N LEU A 117 1.95 -4.19 1.87
CA LEU A 117 1.55 -2.80 1.62
C LEU A 117 1.73 -2.38 0.16
N ILE A 118 2.94 -2.51 -0.40
CA ILE A 118 3.24 -2.02 -1.76
C ILE A 118 2.42 -2.76 -2.82
N THR A 119 2.36 -4.09 -2.76
CA THR A 119 1.58 -4.91 -3.71
C THR A 119 0.07 -4.77 -3.55
N SER A 120 -0.44 -4.26 -2.42
CA SER A 120 -1.88 -4.00 -2.25
C SER A 120 -2.31 -2.63 -2.80
N ILE A 121 -1.37 -1.69 -2.96
CA ILE A 121 -1.64 -0.34 -3.47
C ILE A 121 -1.46 -0.25 -5.00
N VAL A 122 -0.53 -1.05 -5.54
CA VAL A 122 -0.19 -1.12 -6.96
C VAL A 122 -1.13 -2.04 -7.71
#